data_AF-A0A9P1C7F9-F1
#
_entry.id   AF-A0A9P1C7F9-F1
#
_cell.length_a   1.000
_cell.length_b   1.000
_cell.length_c   1.000
_cell.angle_alpha   90.00
_cell.angle_beta   90.00
_cell.angle_gamma   90.00
#
_symmetry.space_group_name_H-M   'P 1'
#
loop_
_entity.id
_entity.type
_entity.pdbx_description
1 polymer ?
#
loop_
_entity_poly.entity_id
_entity_poly.type
_entity_poly.pdbx_seq_one_letter_code
_entity_poly.pdbx_strand_id
1 'polypeptide(L)'
;MHKMLVSVIDFLKAFSALADGDSKELCTRVSQVFNEMGRESVLFKLLQVPSTEVQEAVMGCLQYARLEELDDEEVQQLLHMLNPEIVESGERLLGAVLRNLTQFLEKDGEAADKFRRNHTRSVIDRTFKVLCTNCSRETFGNPDEEEQKITLSEQCVQVLITASFQPLLRRHLRGEVAKDFLKMLKDHETLDSWNCRDMNLELTWTGRHLDLLLSCLNTVRGQQGRAGWRLELRRTLQLREDPHDIKQFVVKYPQ
;
A
#
# COMPACT_ATOMS: atom_id res chain seq x y z
N MET A 1 -11.41 -7.43 27.89
CA MET A 1 -12.25 -6.51 27.11
C MET A 1 -11.84 -6.48 25.64
N HIS A 2 -10.58 -6.18 25.29
CA HIS A 2 -10.13 -6.14 23.88
C HIS A 2 -10.38 -7.43 23.10
N LYS A 3 -10.10 -8.61 23.67
CA LYS A 3 -10.41 -9.91 23.04
C LYS A 3 -11.89 -10.07 22.66
N MET A 4 -12.80 -9.58 23.50
CA MET A 4 -14.24 -9.61 23.21
C MET A 4 -14.57 -8.69 22.04
N LEU A 5 -13.99 -7.49 22.00
CA LEU A 5 -14.16 -6.56 20.87
C LEU A 5 -13.65 -7.18 19.57
N VAL A 6 -12.46 -7.76 19.58
CA VAL A 6 -11.87 -8.47 18.43
C VAL A 6 -12.82 -9.58 17.95
N SER A 7 -13.32 -10.43 18.85
CA SER A 7 -14.26 -11.50 18.47
C SER A 7 -15.57 -10.97 17.87
N VAL A 8 -16.08 -9.84 18.36
CA VAL A 8 -17.29 -9.20 17.78
C VAL A 8 -16.98 -8.66 16.39
N ILE A 9 -15.82 -8.01 16.20
CA ILE A 9 -15.41 -7.48 14.90
C ILE A 9 -15.19 -8.61 13.89
N ASP A 10 -14.54 -9.71 14.29
CA ASP A 10 -14.35 -10.88 13.43
C ASP A 10 -15.68 -11.54 13.05
N PHE A 11 -16.65 -11.56 13.97
CA PHE A 11 -18.01 -12.00 13.68
C PHE A 11 -18.68 -11.12 12.63
N LEU A 12 -18.58 -9.78 12.75
CA LEU A 12 -19.11 -8.84 11.75
C LEU A 12 -18.45 -9.05 10.38
N LYS A 13 -17.12 -9.19 10.36
CA LYS A 13 -16.31 -9.43 9.17
C LYS A 13 -16.78 -10.67 8.40
N ALA A 14 -17.17 -11.74 9.09
CA ALA A 14 -17.63 -12.96 8.45
C ALA A 14 -18.85 -12.73 7.54
N PHE A 15 -19.81 -11.90 7.96
CA PHE A 15 -20.99 -11.60 7.14
C PHE A 15 -20.65 -10.72 5.94
N SER A 16 -19.73 -9.76 6.10
CA SER A 16 -19.26 -8.95 4.98
C SER A 16 -18.45 -9.77 3.97
N ALA A 17 -17.61 -10.70 4.44
CA ALA A 17 -16.77 -11.54 3.59
C ALA A 17 -17.56 -12.62 2.82
N LEU A 18 -18.66 -13.13 3.40
CA LEU A 18 -19.49 -14.18 2.81
C LEU A 18 -20.66 -13.63 1.98
N ALA A 19 -20.80 -12.31 1.88
CA ALA A 19 -21.87 -11.67 1.12
C ALA A 19 -21.84 -11.98 -0.39
N ASP A 20 -20.73 -12.48 -0.92
CA ASP A 20 -20.57 -12.84 -2.34
C ASP A 20 -20.64 -14.36 -2.63
N GLY A 21 -20.83 -15.21 -1.62
CA GLY A 21 -20.83 -16.68 -1.75
C GLY A 21 -22.22 -17.35 -1.76
N ASP A 22 -22.27 -18.67 -1.56
CA ASP A 22 -23.53 -19.46 -1.60
C ASP A 22 -24.58 -19.02 -0.55
N SER A 23 -24.14 -18.33 0.52
CA SER A 23 -25.00 -17.75 1.58
C SER A 23 -25.34 -16.28 1.36
N LYS A 24 -25.20 -15.78 0.12
CA LYS A 24 -25.32 -14.37 -0.27
C LYS A 24 -26.57 -13.69 0.23
N GLU A 25 -27.75 -14.31 0.14
CA GLU A 25 -28.99 -13.62 0.49
C GLU A 25 -29.07 -13.28 2.00
N LEU A 26 -28.77 -14.25 2.86
CA LEU A 26 -28.78 -14.04 4.31
C LEU A 26 -27.65 -13.11 4.75
N CYS A 27 -26.43 -13.31 4.24
CA CYS A 27 -25.27 -12.47 4.59
C CYS A 27 -25.44 -11.03 4.10
N THR A 28 -26.04 -10.83 2.93
CA THR A 28 -26.36 -9.49 2.41
C THR A 28 -27.42 -8.81 3.27
N ARG A 29 -28.50 -9.51 3.66
CA ARG A 29 -29.53 -8.94 4.55
C ARG A 29 -28.94 -8.55 5.90
N VAL A 30 -28.14 -9.42 6.52
CA VAL A 30 -27.51 -9.15 7.81
C VAL A 30 -26.52 -7.97 7.70
N SER A 31 -25.71 -7.93 6.62
CA SER A 31 -24.80 -6.81 6.38
C SER A 31 -25.53 -5.49 6.20
N GLN A 32 -26.67 -5.50 5.50
CA GLN A 32 -27.50 -4.32 5.32
C GLN A 32 -28.08 -3.83 6.67
N VAL A 33 -28.56 -4.74 7.52
CA VAL A 33 -29.04 -4.38 8.87
C VAL A 33 -27.92 -3.74 9.68
N PHE A 34 -26.69 -4.28 9.63
CA PHE A 34 -25.56 -3.66 10.33
C PHE A 34 -25.20 -2.28 9.78
N ASN A 35 -25.25 -2.10 8.46
CA ASN A 35 -25.04 -0.80 7.83
C ASN A 35 -26.08 0.23 8.29
N GLU A 36 -27.36 -0.14 8.32
CA GLU A 36 -28.46 0.71 8.84
C GLU A 36 -28.28 1.07 10.33
N MET A 37 -27.59 0.22 11.10
CA MET A 37 -27.23 0.49 12.49
C MET A 37 -25.94 1.34 12.65
N GLY A 38 -25.32 1.78 11.56
CA GLY A 38 -24.10 2.60 11.59
C GLY A 38 -22.83 1.81 11.95
N ARG A 39 -22.69 0.59 11.41
CA ARG A 39 -21.54 -0.30 11.62
C ARG A 39 -20.21 0.43 11.40
N GLU A 40 -20.05 1.12 10.28
CA GLU A 40 -18.83 1.85 9.88
C GLU A 40 -18.46 2.88 10.94
N SER A 41 -19.40 3.72 11.31
CA SER A 41 -19.18 4.75 12.33
C SER A 41 -18.77 4.17 13.68
N VAL A 42 -19.26 2.98 14.05
CA VAL A 42 -18.82 2.27 15.25
C VAL A 42 -17.41 1.70 15.07
N LEU A 43 -17.12 1.07 13.92
CA LEU A 43 -15.79 0.55 13.60
C LEU A 43 -14.73 1.67 13.64
N PHE A 44 -15.02 2.84 13.07
CA PHE A 44 -14.11 3.99 13.12
C PHE A 44 -13.90 4.54 14.53
N LYS A 45 -14.94 4.55 15.38
CA LYS A 45 -14.76 4.89 16.81
C LYS A 45 -13.85 3.89 17.52
N LEU A 46 -13.92 2.60 17.17
CA LEU A 46 -13.06 1.57 17.76
C LEU A 46 -11.58 1.74 17.37
N LEU A 47 -11.26 2.46 16.29
CA LEU A 47 -9.87 2.80 15.96
C LEU A 47 -9.21 3.73 16.98
N GLN A 48 -10.01 4.48 17.75
CA GLN A 48 -9.52 5.35 18.82
C GLN A 48 -9.10 4.57 20.08
N VAL A 49 -9.46 3.28 20.17
CA VAL A 49 -9.00 2.41 21.25
C VAL A 49 -7.50 2.15 21.07
N PRO A 50 -6.65 2.42 22.08
CA PRO A 50 -5.19 2.26 21.98
C PRO A 50 -4.80 0.77 22.11
N SER A 51 -5.28 -0.05 21.17
CA SER A 51 -5.04 -1.48 21.12
C SER A 51 -4.83 -1.92 19.68
N THR A 52 -3.59 -2.27 19.34
CA THR A 52 -3.21 -2.71 17.98
C THR A 52 -4.08 -3.88 17.51
N GLU A 53 -4.38 -4.86 18.37
CA GLU A 53 -5.26 -5.99 18.03
C GLU A 53 -6.67 -5.53 17.60
N VAL A 54 -7.22 -4.51 18.26
CA VAL A 54 -8.56 -3.98 17.93
C VAL A 54 -8.49 -3.20 16.63
N GLN A 55 -7.47 -2.36 16.46
CA GLN A 55 -7.28 -1.56 15.25
C GLN A 55 -7.06 -2.46 14.01
N GLU A 56 -6.26 -3.51 14.15
CA GLU A 56 -6.05 -4.51 13.09
C GLU A 56 -7.34 -5.27 12.75
N ALA A 57 -8.11 -5.68 13.76
CA ALA A 57 -9.40 -6.34 13.54
C ALA A 57 -10.37 -5.42 12.79
N VAL A 58 -10.47 -4.14 13.19
CA VAL A 58 -11.28 -3.15 12.49
C VAL A 58 -10.83 -3.01 11.04
N MET A 59 -9.54 -2.81 10.78
CA MET A 59 -9.03 -2.66 9.41
C MET A 59 -9.26 -3.90 8.56
N GLY A 60 -9.17 -5.09 9.16
CA GLY A 60 -9.50 -6.35 8.53
C GLY A 60 -10.99 -6.50 8.22
N CYS A 61 -11.87 -5.89 9.00
CA CYS A 61 -13.31 -5.83 8.73
C CYS A 61 -13.62 -4.83 7.61
N LEU A 62 -13.04 -3.62 7.67
CA LEU A 62 -13.21 -2.56 6.67
C LEU A 62 -12.75 -2.99 5.27
N GLN A 63 -11.81 -3.93 5.17
CA GLN A 63 -11.38 -4.49 3.88
C GLN A 63 -12.53 -5.11 3.07
N TYR A 64 -13.61 -5.53 3.73
CA TYR A 64 -14.79 -6.11 3.11
C TYR A 64 -16.00 -5.15 3.05
N ALA A 65 -15.86 -3.93 3.57
CA ALA A 65 -16.89 -2.91 3.45
C ALA A 65 -17.01 -2.47 1.98
N ARG A 66 -18.23 -2.12 1.56
CA ARG A 66 -18.44 -1.55 0.24
C ARG A 66 -17.97 -0.10 0.24
N LEU A 67 -17.43 0.38 -0.89
CA LEU A 67 -16.88 1.73 -0.95
C LEU A 67 -17.96 2.80 -0.73
N GLU A 68 -19.20 2.48 -1.09
CA GLU A 68 -20.38 3.34 -0.92
C GLU A 68 -20.84 3.45 0.53
N GLU A 69 -20.39 2.55 1.41
CA GLU A 69 -20.72 2.57 2.84
C GLU A 69 -19.81 3.53 3.62
N LEU A 70 -18.69 3.96 3.03
CA LEU A 70 -17.73 4.87 3.66
C LEU A 70 -17.99 6.32 3.27
N ASP A 71 -18.16 7.17 4.27
CA ASP A 71 -18.32 8.62 4.04
C ASP A 71 -16.97 9.37 3.92
N ASP A 72 -17.03 10.67 3.58
CA ASP A 72 -15.82 11.49 3.43
C ASP A 72 -15.07 11.68 4.76
N GLU A 73 -15.75 11.66 5.91
CA GLU A 73 -15.11 11.82 7.23
C GLU A 73 -14.31 10.57 7.60
N GLU A 74 -14.88 9.39 7.37
CA GLU A 74 -14.26 8.08 7.55
C GLU A 74 -13.04 7.91 6.63
N VAL A 75 -13.15 8.31 5.36
CA VAL A 75 -12.01 8.36 4.43
C VAL A 75 -10.90 9.29 4.93
N GLN A 76 -11.25 10.46 5.47
CA GLN A 76 -10.27 11.38 6.04
C GLN A 76 -9.58 10.82 7.29
N GLN A 77 -10.30 10.04 8.10
CA GLN A 77 -9.69 9.34 9.23
C GLN A 77 -8.67 8.30 8.75
N LEU A 78 -8.98 7.49 7.73
CA LEU A 78 -8.01 6.56 7.13
C LEU A 78 -6.77 7.30 6.62
N LEU A 79 -6.95 8.44 5.96
CA LEU A 79 -5.84 9.27 5.51
C LEU A 79 -4.99 9.79 6.67
N HIS A 80 -5.61 10.20 7.77
CA HIS A 80 -4.90 10.68 8.95
C HIS A 80 -4.04 9.58 9.59
N MET A 81 -4.50 8.33 9.54
CA MET A 81 -3.77 7.17 10.04
C MET A 81 -2.52 6.81 9.22
N LEU A 82 -2.39 7.29 7.97
CA LEU A 82 -1.13 7.23 7.22
C LEU A 82 -0.13 8.25 7.78
N ASN A 83 0.36 8.00 9.01
CA ASN A 83 1.34 8.82 9.70
C ASN A 83 2.75 8.19 9.57
N PRO A 84 3.72 8.89 8.96
CA PRO A 84 5.11 8.40 8.88
C PRO A 84 5.78 8.22 10.25
N GLU A 85 5.33 8.90 11.31
CA GLU A 85 5.93 8.82 12.65
C GLU A 85 5.73 7.46 13.32
N ILE A 86 4.73 6.68 12.91
CA ILE A 86 4.45 5.36 13.47
C ILE A 86 4.99 4.22 12.61
N VAL A 87 5.87 4.50 11.64
CA VAL A 87 6.38 3.49 10.70
C VAL A 87 7.10 2.35 11.40
N GLU A 88 7.79 2.57 12.53
CA GLU A 88 8.48 1.49 13.24
C GLU A 88 7.55 0.65 14.12
N SER A 89 6.49 1.25 14.68
CA SER A 89 5.62 0.60 15.66
C SER A 89 4.25 0.17 15.09
N GLY A 90 3.92 0.61 13.89
CA GLY A 90 2.57 0.53 13.30
C GLY A 90 2.53 -0.02 11.88
N GLU A 91 3.54 -0.78 11.43
CA GLU A 91 3.67 -1.24 10.04
C GLU A 91 2.46 -2.04 9.57
N ARG A 92 1.95 -2.95 10.41
CA ARG A 92 0.77 -3.76 10.11
C ARG A 92 -0.48 -2.90 9.93
N LEU A 93 -0.63 -1.89 10.79
CA LEU A 93 -1.75 -0.95 10.76
C LEU A 93 -1.68 -0.08 9.51
N LEU A 94 -0.52 0.56 9.26
CA LEU A 94 -0.26 1.36 8.06
C LEU A 94 -0.51 0.54 6.80
N GLY A 95 -0.02 -0.69 6.78
CA GLY A 95 -0.25 -1.63 5.69
C GLY A 95 -1.73 -1.94 5.46
N ALA A 96 -2.49 -2.13 6.53
CA ALA A 96 -3.93 -2.36 6.43
C ALA A 96 -4.69 -1.12 5.93
N VAL A 97 -4.29 0.07 6.37
CA VAL A 97 -4.84 1.35 5.87
C VAL A 97 -4.55 1.50 4.37
N LEU A 98 -3.30 1.24 3.93
CA LEU A 98 -2.92 1.28 2.52
C LEU A 98 -3.78 0.32 1.69
N ARG A 99 -3.95 -0.94 2.13
CA ARG A 99 -4.82 -1.92 1.43
C ARG A 99 -6.26 -1.43 1.28
N ASN A 100 -6.82 -0.82 2.32
CA ASN A 100 -8.17 -0.24 2.26
C ASN A 100 -8.25 0.91 1.26
N LEU A 101 -7.29 1.84 1.27
CA LEU A 101 -7.25 2.98 0.35
C LEU A 101 -6.99 2.56 -1.11
N THR A 102 -6.21 1.49 -1.34
CA THR A 102 -5.98 0.94 -2.68
C THR A 102 -7.29 0.51 -3.35
N GLN A 103 -8.27 0.02 -2.60
CA GLN A 103 -9.55 -0.41 -3.18
C GLN A 103 -10.27 0.73 -3.92
N PHE A 104 -10.20 1.96 -3.41
CA PHE A 104 -10.77 3.14 -4.07
C PHE A 104 -10.05 3.52 -5.37
N LEU A 105 -8.79 3.10 -5.52
CA LEU A 105 -8.00 3.34 -6.73
C LEU A 105 -8.21 2.25 -7.79
N GLU A 106 -8.54 1.03 -7.37
CA GLU A 106 -8.72 -0.14 -8.24
C GLU A 106 -10.15 -0.34 -8.72
N LYS A 107 -11.14 -0.12 -7.85
CA LYS A 107 -12.54 -0.36 -8.16
C LYS A 107 -13.14 0.77 -8.98
N ASP A 108 -14.13 0.42 -9.79
CA ASP A 108 -15.00 1.37 -10.49
C ASP A 108 -16.24 1.66 -9.65
N GLY A 109 -16.88 2.80 -9.91
CA GLY A 109 -18.09 3.23 -9.20
C GLY A 109 -18.04 4.70 -8.79
N GLU A 110 -19.19 5.26 -8.44
CA GLU A 110 -19.33 6.67 -8.08
C GLU A 110 -18.52 7.03 -6.84
N ALA A 111 -18.53 6.17 -5.82
CA ALA A 111 -17.73 6.35 -4.60
C ALA A 111 -16.23 6.38 -4.90
N ALA A 112 -15.75 5.44 -5.73
CA ALA A 112 -14.36 5.37 -6.15
C ALA A 112 -13.95 6.60 -6.99
N ASP A 113 -14.82 7.06 -7.90
CA ASP A 113 -14.60 8.27 -8.68
C ASP A 113 -14.55 9.53 -7.83
N LYS A 114 -15.48 9.67 -6.87
CA LYS A 114 -15.51 10.78 -5.92
C LYS A 114 -14.22 10.79 -5.10
N PHE A 115 -13.81 9.62 -4.59
CA PHE A 115 -12.55 9.48 -3.87
C PHE A 115 -11.35 9.90 -4.70
N ARG A 116 -11.27 9.43 -5.95
CA ARG A 116 -10.16 9.76 -6.86
C ARG A 116 -10.04 11.25 -7.15
N ARG A 117 -11.17 11.95 -7.22
CA ARG A 117 -11.21 13.41 -7.44
C ARG A 117 -10.76 14.18 -6.20
N ASN A 118 -11.21 13.76 -5.02
CA ASN A 118 -11.08 14.55 -3.79
C ASN A 118 -9.82 14.21 -2.97
N HIS A 119 -9.42 12.94 -2.93
CA HIS A 119 -8.47 12.44 -1.93
C HIS A 119 -7.17 11.90 -2.51
N THR A 120 -7.10 11.54 -3.80
CA THR A 120 -5.91 10.88 -4.38
C THR A 120 -4.61 11.62 -4.13
N ARG A 121 -4.59 12.96 -4.25
CA ARG A 121 -3.36 13.73 -4.00
C ARG A 121 -2.84 13.50 -2.57
N SER A 122 -3.74 13.49 -1.59
CA SER A 122 -3.39 13.25 -0.18
C SER A 122 -2.93 11.81 0.05
N VAL A 123 -3.60 10.83 -0.58
CA VAL A 123 -3.19 9.41 -0.52
C VAL A 123 -1.75 9.27 -1.03
N ILE A 124 -1.48 9.75 -2.25
CA ILE A 124 -0.16 9.62 -2.88
C ILE A 124 0.92 10.29 -2.03
N ASP A 125 0.71 11.54 -1.61
CA ASP A 125 1.68 12.29 -0.80
C ASP A 125 2.00 11.59 0.53
N ARG A 126 0.98 11.11 1.25
CA ARG A 126 1.16 10.39 2.52
C ARG A 126 1.83 9.03 2.31
N THR A 127 1.44 8.29 1.27
CA THR A 127 2.10 7.03 0.89
C THR A 127 3.59 7.25 0.60
N PHE A 128 3.95 8.32 -0.14
CA PHE A 128 5.35 8.65 -0.38
C PHE A 128 6.11 8.94 0.91
N LYS A 129 5.53 9.71 1.83
CA LYS A 129 6.16 10.03 3.13
C LYS A 129 6.38 8.77 3.98
N VAL A 130 5.38 7.90 4.05
CA VAL A 130 5.48 6.60 4.76
C VAL A 130 6.58 5.76 4.12
N LEU A 131 6.60 5.62 2.80
CA LEU A 131 7.60 4.83 2.09
C LEU A 131 9.01 5.41 2.26
N CYS A 132 9.19 6.72 2.12
CA CYS A 132 10.48 7.37 2.32
C CYS A 132 11.03 7.10 3.72
N THR A 133 10.19 7.28 4.74
CA THR A 133 10.55 7.04 6.14
C THR A 133 10.90 5.57 6.35
N ASN A 134 10.11 4.65 5.77
CA ASN A 134 10.35 3.22 5.88
C ASN A 134 11.66 2.80 5.22
N CYS A 135 11.95 3.29 4.01
CA CYS A 135 13.18 3.00 3.27
C CYS A 135 14.43 3.46 4.03
N SER A 136 14.35 4.58 4.73
CA SER A 136 15.48 5.15 5.49
C SER A 136 15.81 4.44 6.80
N ARG A 137 15.02 3.46 7.22
CA ARG A 137 15.30 2.68 8.44
C ARG A 137 16.50 1.74 8.24
N GLU A 138 17.38 1.71 9.24
CA GLU A 138 18.49 0.75 9.29
C GLU A 138 17.99 -0.53 9.97
N THR A 139 17.64 -1.54 9.17
CA THR A 139 17.13 -2.84 9.66
C THR A 139 18.13 -3.98 9.48
N PHE A 140 19.32 -3.67 8.96
CA PHE A 140 20.35 -4.66 8.65
C PHE A 140 20.73 -5.50 9.88
N GLY A 141 20.62 -6.82 9.74
CA GLY A 141 20.94 -7.78 10.80
C GLY A 141 19.74 -8.19 11.67
N ASN A 142 18.56 -7.61 11.46
CA ASN A 142 17.31 -8.06 12.08
C ASN A 142 16.33 -8.57 11.01
N PRO A 143 16.21 -9.89 10.80
CA PRO A 143 15.40 -10.45 9.71
C PRO A 143 13.90 -10.16 9.87
N ASP A 144 13.40 -10.06 11.11
CA ASP A 144 11.98 -9.79 11.36
C ASP A 144 11.64 -8.35 11.01
N GLU A 145 12.48 -7.39 11.38
CA GLU A 145 12.32 -5.97 11.00
C GLU A 145 12.52 -5.75 9.49
N GLU A 146 13.46 -6.47 8.86
CA GLU A 146 13.62 -6.42 7.41
C GLU A 146 12.36 -6.92 6.68
N GLU A 147 11.79 -8.04 7.10
CA GLU A 147 10.56 -8.56 6.49
C GLU A 147 9.36 -7.62 6.68
N GLN A 148 9.26 -6.99 7.86
CA GLN A 148 8.23 -5.98 8.13
C GLN A 148 8.41 -4.73 7.26
N LYS A 149 9.64 -4.22 7.18
CA LYS A 149 10.02 -3.11 6.30
C LYS A 149 9.67 -3.42 4.84
N ILE A 150 10.06 -4.59 4.33
CA ILE A 150 9.75 -5.02 2.96
C ILE A 150 8.24 -5.07 2.74
N THR A 151 7.49 -5.69 3.65
CA THR A 151 6.04 -5.86 3.52
C THR A 151 5.31 -4.51 3.43
N LEU A 152 5.68 -3.56 4.29
CA LEU A 152 5.11 -2.20 4.25
C LEU A 152 5.52 -1.46 2.97
N SER A 153 6.78 -1.60 2.56
CA SER A 153 7.28 -1.02 1.32
C SER A 153 6.54 -1.54 0.08
N GLU A 154 6.33 -2.85 -0.03
CA GLU A 154 5.56 -3.47 -1.11
C GLU A 154 4.14 -2.91 -1.19
N GLN A 155 3.49 -2.70 -0.04
CA GLN A 155 2.13 -2.14 0.02
C GLN A 155 2.08 -0.67 -0.38
N CYS A 156 3.09 0.12 0.01
CA CYS A 156 3.21 1.50 -0.46
C CYS A 156 3.44 1.55 -1.97
N VAL A 157 4.36 0.72 -2.49
CA VAL A 157 4.66 0.64 -3.92
C VAL A 157 3.42 0.20 -4.70
N GLN A 158 2.63 -0.74 -4.18
CA GLN A 158 1.39 -1.18 -4.81
C GLN A 158 0.39 -0.02 -5.00
N VAL A 159 0.19 0.83 -3.99
CA VAL A 159 -0.65 2.04 -4.12
C VAL A 159 -0.16 2.93 -5.25
N LEU A 160 1.16 3.15 -5.33
CA LEU A 160 1.78 4.00 -6.35
C LEU A 160 1.66 3.38 -7.75
N ILE A 161 1.85 2.07 -7.88
CA ILE A 161 1.65 1.33 -9.14
C ILE A 161 0.19 1.45 -9.59
N THR A 162 -0.77 1.19 -8.70
CA THR A 162 -2.20 1.31 -9.01
C THR A 162 -2.53 2.73 -9.47
N ALA A 163 -2.05 3.75 -8.77
CA ALA A 163 -2.23 5.15 -9.18
C ALA A 163 -1.58 5.46 -10.54
N SER A 164 -0.50 4.76 -10.91
CA SER A 164 0.22 4.95 -12.17
C SER A 164 -0.57 4.49 -13.39
N PHE A 165 -1.37 3.42 -13.24
CA PHE A 165 -2.22 2.92 -14.31
C PHE A 165 -3.36 3.87 -14.65
N GLN A 166 -3.84 4.66 -13.68
CA GLN A 166 -4.93 5.63 -13.86
C GLN A 166 -4.44 6.95 -14.49
N PRO A 167 -4.80 7.28 -15.75
CA PRO A 167 -4.25 8.44 -16.46
C PRO A 167 -4.43 9.78 -15.74
N LEU A 168 -5.59 9.97 -15.10
CA LEU A 168 -5.93 11.20 -14.39
C LEU A 168 -5.07 11.43 -13.14
N LEU A 169 -4.53 10.36 -12.55
CA LEU A 169 -3.77 10.42 -11.30
C LEU A 169 -2.27 10.63 -11.54
N ARG A 170 -1.77 10.31 -12.75
CA ARG A 170 -0.35 10.45 -13.13
C ARG A 170 0.22 11.84 -12.89
N ARG A 171 -0.59 12.90 -12.98
CA ARG A 171 -0.15 14.27 -12.68
C ARG A 171 0.34 14.44 -11.23
N HIS A 172 -0.19 13.65 -10.30
CA HIS A 172 0.19 13.66 -8.88
C HIS A 172 1.45 12.83 -8.62
N LEU A 173 1.88 12.03 -9.58
CA LEU A 173 3.12 11.24 -9.56
C LEU A 173 4.28 11.96 -10.27
N ARG A 174 4.05 13.19 -10.76
CA ARG A 174 5.06 14.06 -11.38
C ARG A 174 5.50 15.14 -10.40
N GLY A 175 6.76 15.56 -10.48
CA GLY A 175 7.27 16.74 -9.76
C GLY A 175 8.26 16.41 -8.65
N GLU A 176 8.14 17.10 -7.50
CA GLU A 176 9.12 17.10 -6.39
C GLU A 176 9.41 15.71 -5.80
N VAL A 177 8.46 14.79 -5.98
CA VAL A 177 8.55 13.37 -5.63
C VAL A 177 9.73 12.64 -6.28
N ALA A 178 10.24 13.14 -7.41
CA ALA A 178 11.38 12.53 -8.10
C ALA A 178 12.66 12.51 -7.24
N LYS A 179 12.89 13.52 -6.41
CA LYS A 179 14.06 13.58 -5.51
C LYS A 179 13.94 12.54 -4.40
N ASP A 180 12.75 12.46 -3.81
CA ASP A 180 12.42 11.47 -2.78
C ASP A 180 12.53 10.05 -3.34
N PHE A 181 12.13 9.86 -4.59
CA PHE A 181 12.28 8.59 -5.30
C PHE A 181 13.74 8.14 -5.44
N LEU A 182 14.63 9.05 -5.82
CA LEU A 182 16.07 8.75 -5.89
C LEU A 182 16.65 8.42 -4.52
N LYS A 183 16.23 9.15 -3.48
CA LYS A 183 16.63 8.86 -2.12
C LYS A 183 16.19 7.46 -1.68
N MET A 184 14.92 7.10 -1.92
CA MET A 184 14.39 5.78 -1.59
C MET A 184 15.13 4.65 -2.29
N LEU A 185 15.45 4.80 -3.58
CA LEU A 185 16.24 3.83 -4.32
C LEU A 185 17.63 3.68 -3.69
N LYS A 186 18.30 4.78 -3.40
CA LYS A 186 19.63 4.76 -2.77
C LYS A 186 19.58 4.10 -1.40
N ASP A 187 18.62 4.48 -0.55
CA ASP A 187 18.46 3.95 0.81
C ASP A 187 18.22 2.43 0.76
N HIS A 188 17.38 1.95 -0.17
CA HIS A 188 17.15 0.51 -0.38
C HIS A 188 18.42 -0.25 -0.79
N GLU A 189 19.27 0.35 -1.61
CA GLU A 189 20.54 -0.29 -2.01
C GLU A 189 21.55 -0.33 -0.87
N THR A 190 21.57 0.69 -0.02
CA THR A 190 22.62 0.84 1.00
C THR A 190 22.25 0.30 2.38
N LEU A 191 20.97 0.30 2.74
CA LEU A 191 20.51 0.02 4.11
C LEU A 191 19.90 -1.39 4.27
N ASP A 192 19.54 -2.06 3.18
CA ASP A 192 18.90 -3.38 3.23
C ASP A 192 19.90 -4.51 2.99
N SER A 193 19.70 -5.65 3.68
CA SER A 193 20.52 -6.84 3.44
C SER A 193 20.44 -7.30 1.99
N TRP A 194 21.53 -7.87 1.47
CA TRP A 194 21.65 -8.35 0.09
C TRP A 194 20.59 -9.40 -0.29
N ASN A 195 20.03 -10.09 0.70
CA ASN A 195 18.99 -11.11 0.52
C ASN A 195 17.56 -10.53 0.57
N CYS A 196 17.40 -9.25 0.88
CA CYS A 196 16.13 -8.56 0.89
C CYS A 196 15.49 -8.58 -0.52
N ARG A 197 14.18 -8.83 -0.58
CA ARG A 197 13.40 -8.74 -1.82
C ARG A 197 13.52 -7.35 -2.43
N ASP A 198 13.53 -7.29 -3.75
CA ASP A 198 13.61 -6.03 -4.48
C ASP A 198 12.28 -5.27 -4.42
N MET A 199 12.32 -3.97 -4.15
CA MET A 199 11.17 -3.11 -4.31
C MET A 199 10.99 -2.74 -5.79
N ASN A 200 9.84 -3.11 -6.36
CA ASN A 200 9.46 -2.84 -7.75
C ASN A 200 9.10 -1.36 -8.02
N LEU A 201 9.91 -0.44 -7.52
CA LEU A 201 9.73 1.00 -7.63
C LEU A 201 9.69 1.46 -9.09
N GLU A 202 10.40 0.79 -9.99
CA GLU A 202 10.46 1.12 -11.43
C GLU A 202 9.11 0.93 -12.15
N LEU A 203 8.21 0.12 -11.58
CA LEU A 203 6.89 -0.11 -12.17
C LEU A 203 5.96 1.10 -12.00
N THR A 204 6.24 1.98 -11.05
CA THR A 204 5.52 3.24 -10.82
C THR A 204 5.73 4.25 -11.95
N TRP A 205 4.81 5.20 -12.11
CA TRP A 205 4.91 6.26 -13.12
C TRP A 205 6.18 7.10 -12.92
N THR A 206 6.50 7.42 -11.67
CA THR A 206 7.73 8.16 -11.30
C THR A 206 8.97 7.33 -11.62
N GLY A 207 8.97 6.03 -11.30
CA GLY A 207 10.09 5.12 -11.55
C GLY A 207 10.39 4.82 -13.01
N ARG A 208 9.46 5.09 -13.93
CA ARG A 208 9.69 4.93 -15.39
C ARG A 208 10.59 6.00 -15.99
N HIS A 209 10.79 7.13 -15.31
CA HIS A 209 11.64 8.21 -15.79
C HIS A 209 13.10 7.76 -15.88
N LEU A 210 13.58 7.59 -17.11
CA LEU A 210 14.91 7.05 -17.42
C LEU A 210 16.02 7.85 -16.74
N ASP A 211 15.91 9.18 -16.69
CA ASP A 211 16.90 10.05 -16.08
C ASP A 211 17.10 9.75 -14.58
N LEU A 212 16.03 9.36 -13.87
CA LEU A 212 16.13 8.98 -12.47
C LEU A 212 16.93 7.69 -12.32
N LEU A 213 16.63 6.68 -13.12
CA LEU A 213 17.34 5.40 -13.09
C LEU A 213 18.81 5.52 -13.52
N LEU A 214 19.09 6.34 -14.53
CA LEU A 214 20.46 6.64 -14.96
C LEU A 214 21.24 7.42 -13.91
N SER A 215 20.58 8.26 -13.12
CA SER A 215 21.24 8.96 -12.01
C SER A 215 21.69 8.01 -10.90
N CYS A 216 20.91 6.94 -10.64
CA CYS A 216 21.31 5.87 -9.70
C CYS A 216 22.54 5.09 -10.18
N LEU A 217 22.69 4.85 -11.49
CA LEU A 217 23.89 4.21 -12.05
C LEU A 217 25.16 5.04 -11.86
N ASN A 218 25.05 6.37 -12.05
CA ASN A 218 26.22 7.24 -11.99
C ASN A 218 26.77 7.37 -10.56
N THR A 219 25.95 7.16 -9.54
CA THR A 219 26.39 7.06 -8.15
C THR A 219 27.07 5.73 -7.80
N VAL A 220 26.90 4.69 -8.61
CA VAL A 220 27.39 3.31 -8.34
C VAL A 220 28.52 2.91 -9.31
N ARG A 221 29.34 3.85 -9.77
CA ARG A 221 30.58 3.54 -10.50
C ARG A 221 31.60 2.87 -9.57
N GLY A 222 31.44 1.56 -9.37
CA GLY A 222 32.41 0.75 -8.63
C GLY A 222 31.91 -0.61 -8.13
N GLN A 223 30.59 -0.85 -8.07
CA GLN A 223 30.05 -2.13 -7.62
C GLN A 223 28.91 -2.58 -8.54
N GLN A 224 28.86 -3.85 -8.91
CA GLN A 224 27.66 -4.47 -9.50
C GLN A 224 26.55 -4.55 -8.43
N GLY A 225 25.99 -3.40 -8.06
CA GLY A 225 24.86 -3.31 -7.12
C GLY A 225 23.53 -3.68 -7.79
N ARG A 226 22.45 -3.73 -6.99
CA ARG A 226 21.11 -4.09 -7.46
C ARG A 226 20.65 -3.21 -8.64
N ALA A 227 20.93 -1.91 -8.67
CA ALA A 227 20.61 -1.03 -9.81
C ALA A 227 21.17 -1.51 -11.16
N GLY A 228 22.38 -2.08 -11.19
CA GLY A 228 22.97 -2.63 -12.41
C GLY A 228 22.15 -3.79 -12.97
N TRP A 229 21.69 -4.68 -12.08
CA TRP A 229 20.82 -5.80 -12.43
C TRP A 229 19.42 -5.35 -12.85
N ARG A 230 18.86 -4.31 -12.21
CA ARG A 230 17.53 -3.77 -12.58
C ARG A 230 17.48 -3.21 -14.00
N LEU A 231 18.58 -2.63 -14.47
CA LEU A 231 18.68 -2.14 -15.85
C LEU A 231 18.87 -3.25 -16.88
N GLU A 232 19.60 -4.29 -16.54
CA GLU A 232 19.73 -5.48 -17.40
C GLU A 232 18.38 -6.22 -17.52
N LEU A 233 17.62 -6.31 -16.42
CA LEU A 233 16.26 -6.83 -16.42
C LEU A 233 15.33 -6.00 -17.33
N ARG A 234 15.46 -4.67 -17.31
CA ARG A 234 14.68 -3.77 -18.19
C ARG A 234 15.08 -3.92 -19.66
N ARG A 235 16.36 -4.07 -19.97
CA ARG A 235 16.84 -4.36 -21.34
C ARG A 235 16.21 -5.65 -21.88
N THR A 236 16.00 -6.62 -21.00
CA THR A 236 15.36 -7.91 -21.29
C THR A 236 13.83 -7.79 -21.40
N LEU A 237 13.19 -6.95 -20.58
CA LEU A 237 11.74 -6.74 -20.57
C LEU A 237 11.24 -5.79 -21.68
N GLN A 238 12.03 -4.80 -22.11
CA GLN A 238 11.71 -3.98 -23.29
C GLN A 238 11.62 -4.78 -24.59
N LEU A 239 12.13 -6.01 -24.62
CA LEU A 239 11.98 -6.93 -25.75
C LEU A 239 10.65 -7.69 -25.73
N ARG A 240 9.81 -7.53 -24.70
CA ARG A 240 8.50 -8.17 -24.57
C ARG A 240 7.43 -7.14 -24.24
N GLU A 241 6.97 -6.42 -25.26
CA GLU A 241 5.86 -5.48 -25.17
C GLU A 241 4.49 -6.19 -25.12
N ASP A 242 4.19 -6.94 -24.05
CA ASP A 242 2.81 -7.29 -23.74
C ASP A 242 2.47 -6.96 -22.27
N PRO A 243 1.62 -5.93 -22.01
CA PRO A 243 1.26 -5.48 -20.66
C PRO A 243 0.53 -6.52 -19.79
N HIS A 244 0.11 -7.65 -20.34
CA HIS A 244 -0.62 -8.68 -19.60
C HIS A 244 0.28 -9.67 -18.83
N ASP A 245 1.59 -9.70 -19.08
CA ASP A 245 2.51 -10.68 -18.48
C ASP A 245 3.27 -10.19 -17.22
N ILE A 246 3.08 -8.95 -16.79
CA ILE A 246 3.90 -8.33 -15.72
C ILE A 246 3.59 -8.88 -14.31
N LYS A 247 2.56 -9.72 -14.14
CA LYS A 247 2.06 -10.15 -12.81
C LYS A 247 2.92 -11.18 -12.06
N GLN A 248 4.05 -11.68 -12.59
CA GLN A 248 4.78 -12.80 -11.97
C GLN A 248 6.32 -12.70 -11.99
N PHE A 249 6.92 -11.54 -11.68
CA PHE A 249 8.39 -11.47 -11.57
C PHE A 249 8.85 -11.29 -10.12
N VAL A 250 9.31 -12.39 -9.52
CA VAL A 250 10.19 -12.38 -8.35
C VAL A 250 11.62 -12.39 -8.88
N VAL A 251 12.33 -11.27 -8.74
CA VAL A 251 13.74 -11.17 -9.14
C VAL A 251 14.58 -11.91 -8.10
N LYS A 252 15.13 -13.07 -8.48
CA LYS A 252 16.17 -13.76 -7.69
C LYS A 252 17.54 -13.36 -8.24
N TYR A 253 18.34 -12.70 -7.42
CA TYR A 253 19.71 -12.35 -7.78
C TYR A 253 20.60 -13.60 -7.80
N PRO A 254 21.51 -13.75 -8.78
CA PRO A 254 22.53 -14.79 -8.72
C PRO A 254 23.51 -14.48 -7.58
N GLN A 255 23.87 -15.53 -6.83
CA GLN A 255 24.85 -15.51 -5.74
C GLN A 255 26.27 -15.21 -6.22
#